data_AF-A0A4U0YQL2-F1
#
_entry.id   AF-A0A4U0YQL2-F1
#
_cell.length_a   1.000
_cell.length_b   1.000
_cell.length_c   1.000
_cell.angle_alpha   90.00
_cell.angle_beta   90.00
_cell.angle_gamma   90.00
#
_symmetry.space_group_name_H-M   'P 1'
#
loop_
_entity.id
_entity.type
_entity.pdbx_description
1 polymer ?
#
loop_
_entity_poly.entity_id
_entity_poly.type
_entity_poly.pdbx_seq_one_letter_code
_entity_poly.pdbx_strand_id
1 'polypeptide(L)'
;MLEYLPQDIRDGLDAARKTELKRKSRLRVRVGGTELPVLRLWEGGLALDADQMPQLRGLVDLYDGARHVCHCLIVLSTVENGELICEFKRATPASETAALDFWKDENAPVGYLPRH
;
A
#
# COMPACT_ATOMS: atom_id res chain seq x y z
N MET A 1 29.46 24.05 -16.64
CA MET A 1 28.38 23.45 -15.83
C MET A 1 27.39 22.84 -16.81
N LEU A 2 27.16 21.53 -16.75
CA LEU A 2 26.17 20.87 -17.63
C LEU A 2 24.79 21.10 -17.02
N GLU A 3 24.15 22.21 -17.40
CA GLU A 3 22.81 22.60 -16.90
C GLU A 3 21.67 21.76 -17.52
N TYR A 4 21.98 20.91 -18.50
CA TYR A 4 21.01 20.08 -19.20
C TYR A 4 21.51 18.64 -19.30
N LEU A 5 20.79 17.73 -18.64
CA LEU A 5 20.98 16.29 -18.79
C LEU A 5 20.20 15.82 -20.04
N PRO A 6 20.84 15.14 -21.01
CA PRO A 6 20.14 14.57 -22.17
C PRO A 6 18.99 13.67 -21.77
N GLN A 7 17.91 13.70 -22.55
CA GLN A 7 16.66 13.01 -22.23
C GLN A 7 16.87 11.49 -22.01
N ASP A 8 17.65 10.83 -22.86
CA ASP A 8 17.92 9.39 -22.75
C ASP A 8 18.62 9.01 -21.43
N ILE A 9 19.49 9.88 -20.90
CA ILE A 9 20.19 9.65 -19.64
C ILE A 9 19.24 9.87 -18.45
N ARG A 10 18.35 10.85 -18.55
CA ARG A 10 17.32 11.11 -17.53
C ARG A 10 16.36 9.92 -17.43
N ASP A 11 15.84 9.46 -18.57
CA ASP A 11 14.91 8.35 -18.64
C ASP A 11 15.55 7.05 -18.13
N GLY A 12 16.83 6.82 -18.45
CA GLY A 12 17.60 5.69 -17.92
C GLY A 12 17.76 5.71 -16.40
N LEU A 13 18.03 6.88 -15.81
CA LEU A 13 18.13 7.06 -14.36
C LEU A 13 16.79 6.84 -13.65
N ASP A 14 15.70 7.37 -14.20
CA ASP A 14 14.36 7.21 -13.64
C ASP A 14 13.89 5.75 -13.70
N ALA A 15 14.13 5.07 -14.83
CA ALA A 15 13.83 3.65 -14.97
C ALA A 15 14.62 2.77 -13.98
N ALA A 16 15.92 3.06 -13.79
CA ALA A 16 16.76 2.37 -12.82
C ALA A 16 16.24 2.56 -11.38
N ARG A 17 15.87 3.80 -11.03
CA ARG A 17 15.34 4.15 -9.71
C ARG A 17 14.01 3.47 -9.43
N LYS A 18 13.07 3.47 -10.38
CA LYS A 18 11.80 2.72 -10.27
C LYS A 18 12.05 1.24 -10.05
N THR A 19 12.97 0.63 -10.82
CA THR A 19 13.29 -0.80 -10.72
C THR A 19 13.86 -1.15 -9.35
N GLU A 20 14.75 -0.31 -8.80
CA GLU A 20 15.31 -0.49 -7.47
C GLU A 20 14.22 -0.41 -6.38
N LEU A 21 13.33 0.58 -6.46
CA LEU A 21 12.20 0.74 -5.54
C LEU A 21 11.27 -0.49 -5.58
N LYS A 22 10.90 -0.96 -6.77
CA LYS A 22 10.09 -2.19 -6.93
C LYS A 22 10.76 -3.42 -6.33
N ARG A 23 12.08 -3.55 -6.49
CA ARG A 23 12.85 -4.70 -5.97
C ARG A 23 12.94 -4.69 -4.45
N LYS A 24 13.12 -3.50 -3.85
CA LYS A 24 13.20 -3.33 -2.40
C LYS A 24 11.83 -3.37 -1.72
N SER A 25 10.78 -3.01 -2.44
CA SER A 25 9.44 -2.93 -1.87
C SER A 25 8.83 -4.30 -1.61
N ARG A 26 8.59 -4.56 -0.32
CA ARG A 26 7.77 -5.68 0.16
C ARG A 26 6.28 -5.39 0.15
N LEU A 27 5.91 -4.11 0.03
CA LEU A 27 4.52 -3.67 0.05
C LEU A 27 3.87 -3.87 -1.33
N ARG A 28 2.66 -4.44 -1.32
CA ARG A 28 1.89 -4.77 -2.52
C ARG A 28 0.45 -4.30 -2.37
N VAL A 29 -0.07 -3.64 -3.39
CA VAL A 29 -1.50 -3.36 -3.55
C VAL A 29 -2.13 -4.48 -4.35
N ARG A 30 -3.24 -5.05 -3.86
CA ARG A 30 -4.07 -6.01 -4.57
C ARG A 30 -5.38 -5.37 -5.01
N VAL A 31 -5.70 -5.51 -6.30
CA VAL A 31 -6.95 -5.01 -6.88
C VAL A 31 -7.37 -5.88 -8.06
N GLY A 32 -8.61 -6.38 -8.03
CA GLY A 32 -9.17 -7.15 -9.15
C GLY A 32 -8.35 -8.36 -9.59
N GLY A 33 -7.61 -8.99 -8.67
CA GLY A 33 -6.71 -10.12 -8.95
C GLY A 33 -5.30 -9.73 -9.40
N THR A 34 -5.00 -8.45 -9.55
CA THR A 34 -3.66 -7.94 -9.90
C THR A 34 -2.92 -7.47 -8.64
N GLU A 35 -1.62 -7.77 -8.57
CA GLU A 35 -0.73 -7.24 -7.54
C GLU A 35 0.23 -6.19 -8.11
N LEU A 36 0.30 -5.03 -7.47
CA LEU A 36 1.15 -3.91 -7.86
C LEU A 36 2.14 -3.56 -6.73
N PRO A 37 3.46 -3.46 -6.99
CA PRO A 37 4.42 -2.99 -6.00
C PRO A 37 4.13 -1.54 -5.59
N VAL A 38 4.16 -1.28 -4.29
CA VAL A 38 4.08 0.09 -3.76
C VAL A 38 5.47 0.71 -3.79
N LEU A 39 5.63 1.82 -4.52
CA LEU A 39 6.91 2.53 -4.61
C LEU A 39 7.15 3.39 -3.37
N ARG A 40 6.10 4.06 -2.88
CA ARG A 40 6.12 4.89 -1.67
C ARG A 40 4.78 4.77 -0.93
N LEU A 41 4.82 4.86 0.40
CA LEU A 41 3.66 4.86 1.28
C LEU A 41 3.83 5.98 2.31
N TRP A 42 2.77 6.75 2.56
CA TRP A 42 2.70 7.76 3.61
C TRP A 42 1.31 7.72 4.26
N GLU A 43 1.09 8.51 5.31
CA GLU A 43 -0.14 8.48 6.12
C GLU A 43 -1.42 8.66 5.28
N GLY A 44 -1.38 9.55 4.28
CA GLY A 44 -2.53 9.90 3.46
C GLY A 44 -2.61 9.22 2.09
N GLY A 45 -1.67 8.35 1.72
CA GLY A 45 -1.66 7.80 0.37
C GLY A 45 -0.47 6.91 0.03
N LEU A 46 -0.43 6.53 -1.24
CA LEU A 46 0.62 5.68 -1.80
C LEU A 46 0.93 6.06 -3.25
N ALA A 47 2.12 5.66 -3.70
CA ALA A 47 2.56 5.80 -5.08
C ALA A 47 2.81 4.43 -5.71
N LEU A 48 2.28 4.21 -6.91
CA LEU A 48 2.50 3.03 -7.75
C LEU A 48 3.21 3.42 -9.04
N ASP A 49 3.61 2.44 -9.83
CA ASP A 49 4.08 2.73 -11.18
C ASP A 49 2.92 3.07 -12.12
N ALA A 50 2.96 4.26 -12.73
CA ALA A 50 1.92 4.73 -13.65
C ALA A 50 1.74 3.83 -14.88
N ASP A 51 2.81 3.13 -15.28
CA ASP A 51 2.81 2.28 -16.48
C ASP A 51 2.00 0.98 -16.28
N GLN A 52 1.76 0.55 -15.03
CA GLN A 52 1.07 -0.70 -14.76
C GLN A 52 -0.45 -0.56 -14.73
N MET A 53 -0.96 0.57 -14.20
CA MET A 53 -2.40 0.80 -14.09
C MET A 53 -2.72 2.30 -14.03
N PRO A 54 -2.80 2.98 -15.19
CA PRO A 54 -2.86 4.45 -15.25
C PRO A 54 -4.15 5.08 -14.68
N GLN A 55 -5.17 4.27 -14.36
CA GLN A 55 -6.45 4.75 -13.80
C GLN A 55 -6.91 3.93 -12.59
N LEU A 56 -5.98 3.59 -11.68
CA LEU A 56 -6.35 2.91 -10.44
C LEU A 56 -7.19 3.83 -9.53
N ARG A 57 -8.39 3.36 -9.18
CA ARG A 57 -9.26 3.96 -8.16
C ARG A 57 -10.12 2.87 -7.54
N GLY A 58 -10.68 3.16 -6.38
CA GLY A 58 -11.63 2.29 -5.70
C GLY A 58 -10.98 1.48 -4.59
N LEU A 59 -11.56 0.31 -4.34
CA LEU A 59 -11.25 -0.50 -3.18
C LEU A 59 -10.05 -1.39 -3.47
N VAL A 60 -9.03 -1.31 -2.63
CA VAL A 60 -7.80 -2.07 -2.77
C VAL A 60 -7.35 -2.58 -1.41
N ASP A 61 -6.57 -3.66 -1.41
CA ASP A 61 -5.96 -4.21 -0.19
C ASP A 61 -4.45 -3.99 -0.21
N LEU A 62 -3.88 -3.53 0.90
CA LEU A 62 -2.45 -3.36 1.07
C LEU A 62 -1.87 -4.55 1.85
N TYR A 63 -0.81 -5.15 1.31
CA TYR A 63 -0.11 -6.28 1.92
C TYR A 63 1.37 -5.96 2.14
N ASP A 64 1.95 -6.50 3.23
CA ASP A 64 3.39 -6.64 3.42
C ASP A 64 3.74 -8.12 3.38
N GLY A 65 4.23 -8.58 2.22
CA GLY A 65 4.36 -10.01 1.95
C GLY A 65 3.01 -10.73 2.05
N ALA A 66 2.91 -11.70 2.96
CA ALA A 66 1.66 -12.43 3.22
C ALA A 66 0.70 -11.73 4.18
N ARG A 67 1.17 -10.72 4.93
CA ARG A 67 0.38 -10.03 5.95
C ARG A 67 -0.53 -9.00 5.27
N HIS A 68 -1.84 -9.13 5.50
CA HIS A 68 -2.79 -8.09 5.14
C HIS A 68 -2.63 -6.91 6.10
N VAL A 69 -2.32 -5.72 5.60
CA VAL A 69 -2.05 -4.53 6.40
C VAL A 69 -3.33 -3.73 6.61
N CYS A 70 -4.01 -3.39 5.52
CA CYS A 70 -5.24 -2.62 5.57
C CYS A 70 -6.04 -2.72 4.26
N HIS A 71 -7.33 -2.47 4.41
CA HIS A 71 -8.28 -2.28 3.34
C HIS A 71 -8.45 -0.79 3.05
N CYS A 72 -8.19 -0.37 1.82
CA CYS A 72 -8.11 1.03 1.43
C CYS A 72 -9.11 1.38 0.33
N LEU A 73 -9.84 2.48 0.51
CA LEU A 73 -10.54 3.14 -0.59
C LEU A 73 -9.65 4.27 -1.10
N ILE A 74 -9.15 4.13 -2.33
CA ILE A 74 -8.23 5.08 -2.95
C ILE A 74 -8.88 5.86 -4.08
N VAL A 75 -8.35 7.06 -4.31
CA VAL A 75 -8.59 7.84 -5.52
C VAL A 75 -7.27 8.23 -6.15
N LEU A 76 -7.26 8.32 -7.48
CA LEU A 76 -6.15 8.92 -8.21
C LEU A 76 -6.12 10.42 -7.91
N SER A 77 -4.98 10.91 -7.42
CA SER A 77 -4.73 12.33 -7.17
C SER A 77 -4.01 12.94 -8.38
N THR A 78 -2.84 12.40 -8.75
CA THR A 78 -2.05 12.88 -9.90
C THR A 78 -1.16 11.79 -10.49
N VAL A 79 -0.58 12.05 -11.66
CA VAL A 79 0.46 11.24 -12.29
C VAL A 79 1.67 12.13 -12.53
N GLU A 80 2.77 11.87 -11.82
CA GLU A 80 3.97 12.71 -11.87
C GLU A 80 5.22 11.83 -11.86
N ASN A 81 6.21 12.15 -12.70
CA ASN A 81 7.48 11.41 -12.79
C ASN A 81 7.30 9.89 -13.01
N GLY A 82 6.22 9.50 -13.72
CA GLY A 82 5.87 8.11 -13.95
C GLY A 82 5.37 7.36 -12.70
N GLU A 83 5.06 8.07 -11.62
CA GLU A 83 4.37 7.53 -10.46
C GLU A 83 2.88 7.88 -10.51
N LEU A 84 2.03 6.90 -10.19
CA LEU A 84 0.61 7.07 -9.95
C LEU A 84 0.40 7.38 -8.48
N ILE A 85 0.07 8.63 -8.16
CA ILE A 85 -0.13 9.08 -6.78
C ILE A 85 -1.60 8.93 -6.42
N CYS A 86 -1.86 8.07 -5.43
CA CYS A 86 -3.20 7.81 -4.93
C CYS A 86 -3.35 8.29 -3.49
N GLU A 87 -4.49 8.89 -3.18
CA GLU A 87 -4.85 9.31 -1.83
C GLU A 87 -5.84 8.34 -1.20
N PHE A 88 -5.70 8.12 0.11
CA PHE A 88 -6.64 7.35 0.91
C PHE A 88 -7.87 8.19 1.25
N LYS A 89 -9.03 7.79 0.74
CA LYS A 89 -10.32 8.24 1.27
C LYS A 89 -10.67 7.52 2.58
N ARG A 90 -10.22 6.27 2.69
CA ARG A 90 -10.36 5.45 3.89
C ARG A 90 -9.23 4.43 3.92
N ALA A 91 -8.66 4.20 5.10
CA ALA A 91 -7.74 3.10 5.35
C ALA A 91 -8.17 2.40 6.64
N THR A 92 -8.65 1.17 6.53
CA THR A 92 -9.11 0.36 7.66
C THR A 92 -8.07 -0.73 7.92
N PRO A 93 -7.37 -0.72 9.07
CA PRO A 93 -6.41 -1.75 9.42
C PRO A 93 -7.04 -3.14 9.34
N ALA A 94 -6.31 -4.10 8.79
CA ALA A 94 -6.72 -5.49 8.82
C ALA A 94 -6.64 -5.99 10.27
N SER A 95 -7.68 -6.71 10.70
CA SER A 95 -7.75 -7.36 12.00
C SER A 95 -7.92 -8.86 11.79
N GLU A 96 -7.15 -9.66 12.52
CA GLU A 96 -7.29 -11.11 12.54
C GLU A 96 -8.38 -11.58 13.51
N THR A 97 -8.83 -10.69 14.40
CA THR A 97 -9.91 -10.94 15.35
C THR A 97 -11.19 -10.26 14.89
N ALA A 98 -12.32 -10.91 15.15
CA ALA A 98 -13.63 -10.31 14.99
C ALA A 98 -13.76 -9.04 15.86
N ALA A 99 -14.50 -8.05 15.38
CA ALA A 99 -14.88 -6.92 16.20
C ALA A 99 -15.73 -7.41 17.37
N LEU A 100 -15.35 -7.02 18.59
CA LEU A 100 -16.16 -7.29 19.77
C LEU A 100 -17.38 -6.36 19.74
N ASP A 101 -18.56 -6.92 19.98
CA ASP A 101 -19.82 -6.21 20.11
C ASP A 101 -20.16 -5.88 21.58
N PHE A 102 -19.28 -6.27 22.51
CA PHE A 102 -19.40 -6.01 23.94
C PHE A 102 -18.12 -5.41 24.52
N TRP A 103 -18.26 -4.72 25.64
CA TRP A 103 -17.13 -4.21 26.42
C TRP A 103 -16.47 -5.33 27.23
N LYS A 104 -15.14 -5.43 27.17
CA LYS A 104 -14.35 -6.40 27.93
C LYS A 104 -13.70 -5.69 29.12
N ASP A 105 -14.06 -6.10 30.32
CA ASP A 105 -13.41 -5.64 31.56
C ASP A 105 -11.91 -6.00 31.55
N GLU A 106 -11.08 -5.11 32.10
CA GLU A 106 -9.63 -5.31 32.19
C GLU A 106 -9.27 -6.56 33.03
N ASN A 107 -10.09 -6.89 34.02
CA ASN A 107 -9.94 -8.05 34.90
C ASN A 107 -10.84 -9.24 34.49
N ALA A 108 -11.34 -9.26 33.26
CA ALA A 108 -12.18 -10.35 32.78
C ALA A 108 -11.42 -11.70 32.82
N PRO A 109 -12.08 -12.79 33.25
CA PRO A 109 -11.46 -14.11 33.33
C PRO A 109 -10.94 -14.57 31.96
N VAL A 110 -9.68 -15.06 31.93
CA VAL A 110 -8.98 -15.49 30.69
C VAL A 110 -9.21 -16.97 30.35
N GLY A 111 -9.97 -17.70 31.16
CA GLY A 111 -10.27 -19.11 30.92
C GLY A 111 -11.16 -19.72 32.00
N TYR A 112 -11.63 -20.94 31.76
CA TYR A 112 -12.38 -21.73 32.74
C TYR A 112 -11.44 -22.53 33.64
N LEU A 113 -11.84 -22.76 34.89
CA LEU A 113 -11.16 -23.71 35.77
C LEU A 113 -11.42 -25.14 35.29
N PRO A 114 -10.42 -26.05 35.36
CA PRO A 114 -10.62 -27.46 35.04
C PRO A 114 -11.66 -28.08 35.98
N ARG A 115 -12.49 -28.98 35.44
CA ARG A 115 -13.45 -29.74 36.24
C ARG A 115 -12.68 -30.84 36.99
N HIS A 116 -12.77 -30.83 38.32
CA HIS A 116 -12.32 -31.91 39.19
C HIS A 116 -13.35 -33.04 39.24
#